data_AF-D1QUZ4-F1
#
_entry.id   AF-D1QUZ4-F1
#
_cell.length_a   1.000
_cell.length_b   1.000
_cell.length_c   1.000
_cell.angle_alpha   90.00
_cell.angle_beta   90.00
_cell.angle_gamma   90.00
#
_symmetry.space_group_name_H-M   'P 1'
#
loop_
_entity.id
_entity.type
_entity.pdbx_description
1 polymer ?
#
loop_
_entity_poly.entity_id
_entity_poly.type
_entity_poly.pdbx_seq_one_letter_code
_entity_poly.pdbx_strand_id
1 'polypeptide(L)'
;MKNKRKQRYLGNIMVFLAAGQLLVILLSWLLSAALPDLSVHSLLSSEGIRWFFGRFSYNIATPMTAWLIVATIAYGCLSSCGILKLRRPIDFRQRIALRFVIYEIIAFAAILLLLTLVPHAVLLSVDGNILSRSFVNSFIPYVSFVVCVISVSYAYMSGKYTSKADIFNMLCEGSRKLAPIFVLYVLFMQLVFSILFVFSNGG
;
A
#
# COMPACT_ATOMS: atom_id res chain seq x y z
N MET A 1 -1.18 17.73 21.45
CA MET A 1 -0.10 16.89 22.05
C MET A 1 0.01 15.48 21.43
N LYS A 2 -1.09 14.75 21.17
CA LYS A 2 -1.07 13.36 20.64
C LYS A 2 -0.33 13.20 19.29
N ASN A 3 -0.40 14.19 18.41
CA ASN A 3 0.24 14.14 17.07
C ASN A 3 1.78 14.27 17.14
N LYS A 4 2.31 15.10 18.04
CA LYS A 4 3.76 15.25 18.25
C LYS A 4 4.41 13.96 18.78
N ARG A 5 3.72 13.23 19.68
CA ARG A 5 4.22 11.94 20.19
C ARG A 5 4.26 10.87 19.10
N LYS A 6 3.22 10.81 18.25
CA LYS A 6 3.18 9.91 17.08
C LYS A 6 4.31 10.23 16.08
N GLN A 7 4.51 11.51 15.76
CA GLN A 7 5.60 11.93 14.88
C GLN A 7 6.99 11.59 15.44
N ARG A 8 7.19 11.81 16.75
CA ARG A 8 8.45 11.43 17.41
C ARG A 8 8.70 9.92 17.36
N TYR A 9 7.66 9.11 17.57
CA TYR A 9 7.77 7.66 17.45
C TYR A 9 8.11 7.21 16.02
N LEU A 10 7.43 7.77 15.01
CA LEU A 10 7.74 7.50 13.60
C LEU A 10 9.16 7.94 13.23
N GLY A 11 9.61 9.10 13.75
CA GLY A 11 10.98 9.57 13.60
C GLY A 11 12.01 8.62 14.21
N ASN A 12 11.73 8.07 15.41
CA ASN A 12 12.61 7.08 16.03
C ASN A 12 12.70 5.80 15.18
N ILE A 13 11.58 5.31 14.63
CA ILE A 13 11.59 4.14 13.73
C ILE A 13 12.43 4.45 12.47
N MET A 14 12.25 5.62 11.88
CA MET A 14 13.02 6.04 10.71
C MET A 14 14.53 6.03 11.00
N VAL A 15 14.95 6.60 12.14
CA VAL A 15 16.36 6.59 12.57
C VAL A 15 16.85 5.17 12.79
N PHE A 16 16.05 4.30 13.41
CA PHE A 16 16.41 2.90 13.61
C PHE A 16 16.59 2.14 12.30
N LEU A 17 15.68 2.32 11.32
CA LEU A 17 15.80 1.72 9.99
C LEU A 17 17.03 2.23 9.25
N ALA A 18 17.31 3.53 9.30
CA ALA A 18 18.49 4.11 8.66
C ALA A 18 19.79 3.63 9.33
N ALA A 19 19.84 3.58 10.66
CA ALA A 19 20.97 3.04 11.41
C ALA A 19 21.17 1.55 11.12
N GLY A 20 20.09 0.78 11.04
CA GLY A 20 20.12 -0.63 10.62
C GLY A 20 20.69 -0.80 9.22
N GLN A 21 20.33 0.07 8.27
CA GLN A 21 20.87 0.03 6.91
C GLN A 21 22.38 0.28 6.90
N LEU A 22 22.86 1.29 7.62
CA LEU A 22 24.29 1.57 7.76
C LEU A 22 25.03 0.40 8.42
N LEU A 23 24.43 -0.17 9.46
CA LEU A 23 25.00 -1.31 10.18
C LEU A 23 25.11 -2.53 9.26
N VAL A 24 24.09 -2.84 8.45
CA VAL A 24 24.14 -3.95 7.47
C VAL A 24 25.23 -3.71 6.43
N ILE A 25 25.36 -2.48 5.93
CA ILE A 25 26.42 -2.11 4.98
C ILE A 25 27.81 -2.38 5.60
N LEU A 26 28.05 -1.88 6.82
CA LEU A 26 29.35 -2.02 7.50
C LEU A 26 29.63 -3.47 7.92
N LEU A 27 28.64 -4.16 8.49
CA LEU A 27 28.81 -5.55 8.92
C LEU A 27 29.00 -6.49 7.73
N SER A 28 28.30 -6.29 6.61
CA SER A 28 28.49 -7.13 5.43
C SER A 28 29.92 -7.04 4.88
N TRP A 29 30.52 -5.85 4.95
CA TRP A 29 31.93 -5.65 4.61
C TRP A 29 32.86 -6.32 5.63
N LEU A 30 32.64 -6.10 6.92
CA LEU A 30 33.49 -6.66 7.98
C LEU A 30 33.45 -8.19 7.99
N LEU A 31 32.26 -8.79 7.85
CA LEU A 31 32.08 -10.24 7.85
C LEU A 31 32.72 -10.88 6.61
N SER A 32 32.54 -10.28 5.43
CA SER A 32 33.19 -10.74 4.20
C SER A 32 34.72 -10.65 4.26
N ALA A 33 35.27 -9.69 5.01
CA ALA A 33 36.72 -9.56 5.22
C ALA A 33 37.27 -10.49 6.32
N ALA A 34 36.52 -10.71 7.40
CA ALA A 34 36.99 -11.45 8.57
C ALA A 34 36.77 -12.97 8.47
N LEU A 35 35.72 -13.41 7.76
CA LEU A 35 35.34 -14.81 7.64
C LEU A 35 35.01 -15.15 6.18
N PRO A 36 36.03 -15.44 5.35
CA PRO A 36 35.84 -15.73 3.93
C PRO A 36 35.11 -17.05 3.66
N ASP A 37 35.05 -17.96 4.65
CA ASP A 37 34.35 -19.25 4.54
C ASP A 37 32.82 -19.13 4.62
N LEU A 38 32.33 -18.00 5.14
CA LEU A 38 30.90 -17.67 5.12
C LEU A 38 30.57 -17.09 3.73
N SER A 39 29.57 -17.66 3.05
CA SER A 39 29.05 -17.21 1.75
C SER A 39 28.28 -15.88 1.86
N VAL A 40 28.93 -14.85 2.38
CA VAL A 40 28.35 -13.54 2.69
C VAL A 40 28.88 -12.52 1.69
N HIS A 41 27.96 -11.83 1.01
CA HIS A 41 28.31 -10.81 0.04
C HIS A 41 28.42 -9.44 0.70
N SER A 42 29.55 -8.76 0.50
CA SER A 42 29.73 -7.38 0.96
C SER A 42 28.96 -6.39 0.09
N LEU A 43 28.14 -5.53 0.72
CA LEU A 43 27.46 -4.43 0.03
C LEU A 43 28.42 -3.33 -0.44
N LEU A 44 29.62 -3.25 0.14
CA LEU A 44 30.66 -2.28 -0.24
C LEU A 44 31.52 -2.77 -1.42
N SER A 45 31.35 -4.01 -1.87
CA SER A 45 32.02 -4.51 -3.07
C SER A 45 31.51 -3.79 -4.33
N SER A 46 32.25 -3.88 -5.43
CA SER A 46 31.81 -3.32 -6.73
C SER A 46 30.46 -3.91 -7.16
N GLU A 47 30.23 -5.20 -6.92
CA GLU A 47 28.95 -5.87 -7.16
C GLU A 47 27.85 -5.36 -6.22
N GLY A 48 28.14 -5.25 -4.92
CA GLY A 48 27.22 -4.77 -3.90
C GLY A 48 26.76 -3.33 -4.14
N ILE A 49 27.68 -2.43 -4.51
CA ILE A 49 27.37 -1.04 -4.85
C ILE A 49 26.49 -0.99 -6.11
N ARG A 50 26.88 -1.72 -7.16
CA ARG A 50 26.09 -1.79 -8.41
C ARG A 50 24.69 -2.33 -8.15
N TRP A 51 24.56 -3.35 -7.33
CA TRP A 51 23.27 -3.92 -6.94
C TRP A 51 22.46 -2.93 -6.10
N PHE A 52 23.06 -2.29 -5.09
CA PHE A 52 22.37 -1.38 -4.17
C PHE A 52 21.76 -0.19 -4.90
N PHE A 53 22.52 0.46 -5.78
CA PHE A 53 22.03 1.60 -6.58
C PHE A 53 21.19 1.15 -7.78
N GLY A 54 21.61 0.10 -8.49
CA GLY A 54 20.94 -0.36 -9.70
C GLY A 54 19.60 -1.04 -9.45
N ARG A 55 19.43 -1.72 -8.31
CA ARG A 55 18.18 -2.43 -7.93
C ARG A 55 17.27 -1.58 -7.05
N PHE A 56 17.68 -0.40 -6.57
CA PHE A 56 16.93 0.44 -5.64
C PHE A 56 15.47 0.67 -6.06
N SER A 57 15.26 1.12 -7.30
CA SER A 57 13.90 1.36 -7.82
C SER A 57 13.06 0.09 -7.86
N TYR A 58 13.64 -1.03 -8.30
CA TYR A 58 12.96 -2.33 -8.36
C TYR A 58 12.59 -2.88 -6.97
N ASN A 59 13.49 -2.72 -6.00
CA ASN A 59 13.27 -3.12 -4.61
C ASN A 59 12.11 -2.34 -3.97
N ILE A 60 11.89 -1.10 -4.37
CA ILE A 60 10.76 -0.29 -3.92
C ILE A 60 9.52 -0.55 -4.77
N ALA A 61 9.65 -0.83 -6.06
CA ALA A 61 8.53 -1.04 -6.99
C ALA A 61 7.92 -2.45 -6.90
N THR A 62 7.63 -2.92 -5.68
CA THR A 62 6.95 -4.21 -5.47
C THR A 62 5.42 -4.05 -5.58
N PRO A 63 4.65 -5.14 -5.77
CA PRO A 63 3.19 -5.10 -5.74
C PRO A 63 2.62 -4.48 -4.46
N MET A 64 3.34 -4.62 -3.34
CA MET A 64 2.97 -4.02 -2.05
C MET A 64 2.93 -2.49 -2.12
N THR A 65 3.78 -1.87 -2.94
CA THR A 65 3.79 -0.41 -3.15
C THR A 65 2.53 0.04 -3.85
N ALA A 66 2.09 -0.70 -4.88
CA ALA A 66 0.82 -0.44 -5.53
C ALA A 66 -0.34 -0.57 -4.53
N TRP A 67 -0.36 -1.64 -3.73
CA TRP A 67 -1.38 -1.83 -2.70
C TRP A 67 -1.40 -0.69 -1.67
N LEU A 68 -0.22 -0.25 -1.23
CA LEU A 68 -0.07 0.85 -0.29
C LEU A 68 -0.60 2.16 -0.89
N ILE A 69 -0.27 2.48 -2.14
CA ILE A 69 -0.78 3.66 -2.85
C ILE A 69 -2.32 3.63 -2.90
N VAL A 70 -2.91 2.57 -3.47
CA VAL A 70 -4.37 2.53 -3.67
C VAL A 70 -5.11 2.47 -2.33
N ALA A 71 -4.58 1.75 -1.33
CA ALA A 71 -5.17 1.69 0.01
C ALA A 71 -5.13 3.05 0.73
N THR A 72 -4.04 3.82 0.59
CA THR A 72 -3.96 5.16 1.19
C THR A 72 -4.97 6.12 0.59
N ILE A 73 -5.17 6.07 -0.73
CA ILE A 73 -6.20 6.87 -1.42
C ILE A 73 -7.59 6.49 -0.90
N ALA A 74 -7.90 5.19 -0.87
CA ALA A 74 -9.18 4.67 -0.38
C ALA A 74 -9.46 5.08 1.08
N TYR A 75 -8.45 4.99 1.95
CA TYR A 75 -8.54 5.47 3.33
C TYR A 75 -8.82 6.99 3.40
N GLY A 76 -8.16 7.78 2.55
CA GLY A 76 -8.40 9.21 2.42
C GLY A 76 -9.85 9.53 2.08
N CYS A 77 -10.38 8.86 1.06
CA CYS A 77 -11.77 8.97 0.65
C CYS A 77 -12.74 8.59 1.77
N LEU A 78 -12.56 7.41 2.38
CA LEU A 78 -13.47 6.89 3.40
C LEU A 78 -13.47 7.73 4.68
N SER A 79 -12.30 8.23 5.10
CA SER A 79 -12.18 9.06 6.30
C SER A 79 -12.80 10.46 6.12
N SER A 80 -12.95 10.90 4.87
CA SER A 80 -13.36 12.27 4.51
C SER A 80 -14.78 12.35 3.98
N CYS A 81 -15.31 11.29 3.36
CA CYS A 81 -16.67 11.28 2.77
C CYS A 81 -17.79 11.48 3.80
N GLY A 82 -17.54 11.18 5.08
CA GLY A 82 -18.48 11.42 6.18
C GLY A 82 -19.39 10.24 6.53
N ILE A 83 -19.36 9.14 5.76
CA ILE A 83 -20.09 7.89 6.08
C ILE A 83 -19.78 7.44 7.52
N LEU A 84 -18.52 7.48 7.93
CA LEU A 84 -18.08 7.06 9.26
C LEU A 84 -18.51 8.00 10.40
N LYS A 85 -18.99 9.21 10.07
CA LYS A 85 -19.34 10.26 11.06
C LYS A 85 -20.83 10.62 11.03
N LEU A 86 -21.68 9.73 10.52
CA LEU A 86 -23.13 9.94 10.55
C LEU A 86 -23.60 10.17 11.98
N ARG A 87 -24.27 11.31 12.21
CA ARG A 87 -25.01 11.57 13.45
C ARG A 87 -26.49 11.43 13.16
N ARG A 88 -27.25 10.88 14.12
CA ARG A 88 -28.71 10.85 14.05
C ARG A 88 -29.27 12.20 14.53
N PRO A 89 -30.37 12.72 13.96
CA PRO A 89 -31.16 12.14 12.85
C PRO A 89 -30.45 12.24 11.49
N ILE A 90 -30.66 11.24 10.64
CA ILE A 90 -30.06 11.19 9.29
C ILE A 90 -30.91 12.04 8.35
N ASP A 91 -30.29 13.01 7.69
CA ASP A 91 -30.96 13.87 6.71
C ASP A 91 -31.47 13.07 5.50
N PHE A 92 -32.53 13.57 4.86
CA PHE A 92 -33.11 12.95 3.67
C PHE A 92 -32.08 12.72 2.55
N ARG A 93 -31.20 13.70 2.30
CA ARG A 93 -30.11 13.59 1.31
C ARG A 93 -29.12 12.48 1.66
N GLN A 94 -28.75 12.36 2.94
CA GLN A 94 -27.86 11.30 3.40
C GLN A 94 -28.51 9.92 3.29
N ARG A 95 -29.82 9.81 3.54
CA ARG A 95 -30.57 8.55 3.38
C ARG A 95 -30.62 8.10 1.91
N ILE A 96 -30.84 9.01 0.97
CA ILE A 96 -30.76 8.71 -0.48
C ILE A 96 -29.34 8.29 -0.86
N ALA A 97 -28.32 9.04 -0.41
CA ALA A 97 -26.93 8.71 -0.68
C ALA A 97 -26.55 7.32 -0.16
N LEU A 98 -26.99 6.93 1.04
CA LEU A 98 -26.77 5.58 1.58
C LEU A 98 -27.43 4.49 0.73
N ARG A 99 -28.65 4.71 0.26
CA ARG A 99 -29.32 3.74 -0.64
C ARG A 99 -28.53 3.58 -1.93
N PHE A 100 -28.07 4.68 -2.52
CA PHE A 100 -27.25 4.65 -3.74
C PHE A 100 -25.95 3.85 -3.53
N VAL A 101 -25.25 4.10 -2.43
CA VAL A 101 -24.05 3.33 -2.04
C VAL A 101 -24.33 1.83 -1.90
N ILE A 102 -25.47 1.45 -1.32
CA ILE A 102 -25.85 0.03 -1.20
C ILE A 102 -26.02 -0.60 -2.59
N TYR A 103 -26.67 0.11 -3.53
CA TYR A 103 -26.78 -0.36 -4.91
C TYR A 103 -25.42 -0.48 -5.60
N GLU A 104 -24.50 0.47 -5.39
CA GLU A 104 -23.13 0.38 -5.91
C GLU A 104 -22.39 -0.85 -5.36
N ILE A 105 -22.49 -1.13 -4.06
CA ILE A 105 -21.86 -2.31 -3.45
C ILE A 105 -22.41 -3.61 -4.06
N ILE A 106 -23.73 -3.70 -4.22
CA ILE A 106 -24.38 -4.86 -4.84
C ILE A 106 -23.91 -5.02 -6.29
N ALA A 107 -23.84 -3.94 -7.05
CA ALA A 107 -23.37 -3.96 -8.44
C ALA A 107 -21.91 -4.43 -8.53
N PHE A 108 -21.01 -3.91 -7.70
CA PHE A 108 -19.61 -4.36 -7.67
C PHE A 108 -19.48 -5.83 -7.25
N ALA A 109 -20.25 -6.27 -6.26
CA ALA A 109 -20.28 -7.68 -5.85
C ALA A 109 -20.80 -8.59 -6.98
N ALA A 110 -21.84 -8.17 -7.70
CA ALA A 110 -22.36 -8.90 -8.85
C ALA A 110 -21.34 -8.98 -10.00
N ILE A 111 -20.62 -7.88 -10.29
CA ILE A 111 -19.53 -7.86 -11.28
C ILE A 111 -18.40 -8.82 -10.87
N LEU A 112 -17.97 -8.79 -9.61
CA LEU A 112 -16.97 -9.75 -9.10
C LEU A 112 -17.46 -11.19 -9.24
N LEU A 113 -18.69 -11.48 -8.81
CA LEU A 113 -19.28 -12.83 -8.91
C LEU A 113 -19.33 -13.31 -10.36
N LEU A 114 -19.77 -12.45 -11.28
CA LEU A 114 -19.80 -12.76 -12.71
C LEU A 114 -18.39 -13.08 -13.25
N LEU A 115 -17.38 -12.28 -12.86
CA LEU A 115 -15.99 -12.52 -13.26
C LEU A 115 -15.39 -13.80 -12.64
N THR A 116 -15.90 -14.26 -11.51
CA THR A 116 -15.40 -15.47 -10.81
C THR A 116 -16.16 -16.77 -11.12
N LEU A 117 -17.47 -16.70 -11.41
CA LEU A 117 -18.36 -17.86 -11.54
C LEU A 117 -18.69 -18.23 -12.99
N VAL A 118 -18.46 -17.33 -13.96
CA VAL A 118 -18.74 -17.63 -15.38
C VAL A 118 -17.67 -18.59 -15.91
N PRO A 119 -18.04 -19.74 -16.52
CA PRO A 119 -17.10 -20.78 -16.97
C PRO A 119 -16.18 -20.38 -18.12
N HIS A 120 -16.37 -19.19 -18.71
CA HIS A 120 -15.41 -18.55 -19.63
C HIS A 120 -14.49 -17.62 -18.83
N ALA A 121 -13.60 -18.24 -18.06
CA ALA A 121 -12.80 -17.61 -17.03
C ALA A 121 -11.67 -16.72 -17.58
N VAL A 122 -11.83 -15.40 -17.44
CA VAL A 122 -10.74 -14.43 -17.71
C VAL A 122 -9.82 -14.25 -16.48
N LEU A 123 -10.25 -14.65 -15.28
CA LEU A 123 -9.50 -14.49 -14.02
C LEU A 123 -9.25 -15.78 -13.22
N LEU A 124 -9.76 -16.93 -13.68
CA LEU A 124 -9.41 -18.22 -13.11
C LEU A 124 -8.10 -18.69 -13.76
N SER A 125 -7.04 -18.89 -12.98
CA SER A 125 -5.84 -19.55 -13.48
C SER A 125 -6.21 -20.92 -14.05
N VAL A 126 -5.60 -21.24 -15.18
CA VAL A 126 -5.62 -22.52 -15.88
C VAL A 126 -5.25 -23.72 -14.96
N ASP A 127 -4.73 -23.46 -13.75
CA ASP A 127 -4.13 -24.45 -12.85
C ASP A 127 -5.09 -25.16 -11.86
N GLY A 128 -6.42 -25.00 -11.99
CA GLY A 128 -7.39 -25.74 -11.16
C GLY A 128 -7.42 -25.35 -9.66
N ASN A 129 -6.67 -24.31 -9.26
CA ASN A 129 -6.73 -23.73 -7.92
C ASN A 129 -7.65 -22.51 -7.90
N ILE A 130 -8.62 -22.53 -6.97
CA ILE A 130 -9.63 -21.48 -6.72
C ILE A 130 -9.06 -20.11 -6.27
N LEU A 131 -7.74 -20.00 -6.04
CA LEU A 131 -7.04 -18.79 -5.62
C LEU A 131 -5.73 -18.61 -6.40
N SER A 132 -5.82 -18.23 -7.66
CA SER A 132 -4.67 -17.83 -8.47
C SER A 132 -3.91 -16.67 -7.82
N ARG A 133 -2.58 -16.69 -7.88
CA ARG A 133 -1.74 -15.55 -7.40
C ARG A 133 -2.17 -14.22 -8.02
N SER A 134 -2.65 -14.21 -9.26
CA SER A 134 -3.16 -13.02 -9.95
C SER A 134 -4.43 -12.44 -9.32
N PHE A 135 -5.34 -13.30 -8.83
CA PHE A 135 -6.56 -12.86 -8.14
C PHE A 135 -6.23 -12.23 -6.80
N VAL A 136 -5.40 -12.91 -5.99
CA VAL A 136 -4.95 -12.40 -4.69
C VAL A 136 -4.19 -11.07 -4.85
N ASN A 137 -3.34 -10.95 -5.87
CA ASN A 137 -2.59 -9.72 -6.12
C ASN A 137 -3.45 -8.54 -6.55
N SER A 138 -4.60 -8.81 -7.18
CA SER A 138 -5.52 -7.78 -7.69
C SER A 138 -6.63 -7.44 -6.70
N PHE A 139 -6.87 -8.28 -5.69
CA PHE A 139 -7.95 -8.12 -4.73
C PHE A 139 -7.84 -6.83 -3.91
N ILE A 140 -6.66 -6.53 -3.35
CA ILE A 140 -6.45 -5.32 -2.53
C ILE A 140 -6.65 -4.03 -3.35
N PRO A 141 -6.04 -3.89 -4.55
CA PRO A 141 -6.34 -2.77 -5.45
C PRO A 141 -7.82 -2.65 -5.80
N TYR A 142 -8.49 -3.77 -6.08
CA TYR A 142 -9.90 -3.78 -6.45
C TYR A 142 -10.80 -3.29 -5.30
N VAL A 143 -10.64 -3.83 -4.11
CA VAL A 143 -11.43 -3.41 -2.93
C VAL A 143 -11.18 -1.93 -2.63
N SER A 144 -9.92 -1.48 -2.73
CA SER A 144 -9.57 -0.08 -2.53
C SER A 144 -10.25 0.82 -3.57
N PHE A 145 -10.32 0.40 -4.83
CA PHE A 145 -11.06 1.10 -5.88
C PHE A 145 -12.56 1.20 -5.58
N VAL A 146 -13.19 0.10 -5.17
CA VAL A 146 -14.61 0.08 -4.78
C VAL A 146 -14.88 1.04 -3.62
N VAL A 147 -14.02 1.06 -2.60
CA VAL A 147 -14.12 2.00 -1.47
C VAL A 147 -14.00 3.45 -1.94
N CYS A 148 -13.10 3.75 -2.88
CA CYS A 148 -12.98 5.08 -3.47
C CYS A 148 -14.28 5.50 -4.15
N VAL A 149 -14.83 4.67 -5.03
CA VAL A 149 -16.06 4.97 -5.80
C VAL A 149 -17.21 5.25 -4.84
N ILE A 150 -17.48 4.34 -3.91
CA ILE A 150 -18.56 4.47 -2.92
C ILE A 150 -18.40 5.75 -2.08
N SER A 151 -17.18 6.06 -1.67
CA SER A 151 -16.90 7.25 -0.85
C SER A 151 -17.14 8.54 -1.63
N VAL A 152 -16.76 8.59 -2.91
CA VAL A 152 -17.00 9.73 -3.81
C VAL A 152 -18.50 9.88 -4.07
N SER A 153 -19.18 8.80 -4.46
CA SER A 153 -20.62 8.79 -4.72
C SER A 153 -21.42 9.25 -3.52
N TYR A 154 -21.08 8.76 -2.32
CA TYR A 154 -21.71 9.21 -1.08
C TYR A 154 -21.47 10.71 -0.83
N ALA A 155 -20.23 11.19 -0.94
CA ALA A 155 -19.91 12.57 -0.62
C ALA A 155 -20.59 13.56 -1.57
N TYR A 156 -20.72 13.17 -2.85
CA TYR A 156 -21.43 13.93 -3.86
C TYR A 156 -22.95 13.94 -3.61
N MET A 157 -23.57 12.76 -3.43
CA MET A 157 -25.02 12.63 -3.24
C MET A 157 -25.52 13.21 -1.91
N SER A 158 -24.72 13.11 -0.85
CA SER A 158 -25.01 13.75 0.43
C SER A 158 -24.89 15.28 0.40
N GLY A 159 -24.31 15.84 -0.68
CA GLY A 159 -24.08 17.27 -0.83
C GLY A 159 -22.93 17.81 0.01
N LYS A 160 -22.08 16.93 0.55
CA LYS A 160 -20.93 17.32 1.37
C LYS A 160 -19.82 17.97 0.53
N TYR A 161 -19.59 17.40 -0.65
CA TYR A 161 -18.64 17.93 -1.63
C TYR A 161 -19.38 18.15 -2.93
N THR A 162 -19.34 19.38 -3.44
CA THR A 162 -20.09 19.79 -4.63
C THR A 162 -19.15 20.14 -5.78
N SER A 163 -17.92 20.55 -5.49
CA SER A 163 -16.92 20.86 -6.51
C SER A 163 -16.06 19.66 -6.87
N LYS A 164 -15.62 19.61 -8.13
CA LYS A 164 -14.59 18.66 -8.59
C LYS A 164 -13.29 18.82 -7.79
N ALA A 165 -12.98 20.05 -7.37
CA ALA A 165 -11.80 20.34 -6.55
C ALA A 165 -11.90 19.68 -5.17
N ASP A 166 -13.10 19.59 -4.60
CA ASP A 166 -13.33 18.95 -3.30
C ASP A 166 -13.12 17.44 -3.40
N ILE A 167 -13.61 16.83 -4.48
CA ILE A 167 -13.41 15.40 -4.76
C ILE A 167 -11.91 15.10 -4.94
N PHE A 168 -11.19 15.94 -5.68
CA PHE A 168 -9.74 15.80 -5.83
C PHE A 168 -8.99 15.93 -4.49
N ASN A 169 -9.33 16.95 -3.69
CA ASN A 169 -8.77 17.10 -2.35
C ASN A 169 -9.07 15.88 -1.45
N MET A 170 -10.27 15.30 -1.58
CA MET A 170 -10.66 14.09 -0.86
C MET A 170 -9.78 12.89 -1.22
N LEU A 171 -9.47 12.70 -2.51
CA LEU A 171 -8.56 11.65 -2.98
C LEU A 171 -7.13 11.84 -2.45
N CYS A 172 -6.66 13.08 -2.35
CA CYS A 172 -5.31 13.39 -1.85
C CYS A 172 -5.19 13.36 -0.31
N GLU A 173 -6.28 13.40 0.43
CA GLU A 173 -6.27 13.53 1.89
C GLU A 173 -5.56 12.36 2.58
N GLY A 174 -5.72 11.14 2.04
CA GLY A 174 -5.07 9.94 2.54
C GLY A 174 -3.55 10.03 2.44
N SER A 175 -3.04 10.44 1.28
CA SER A 175 -1.62 10.66 1.04
C SER A 175 -1.03 11.72 1.96
N ARG A 176 -1.76 12.82 2.22
CA ARG A 176 -1.32 13.87 3.16
C ARG A 176 -1.18 13.34 4.60
N LYS A 177 -2.12 12.52 5.07
CA LYS A 177 -2.12 11.98 6.44
C LYS A 177 -1.14 10.81 6.63
N LEU A 178 -0.96 10.00 5.59
CA LEU A 178 -0.18 8.76 5.64
C LEU A 178 1.19 8.89 4.95
N ALA A 179 1.59 10.08 4.50
CA ALA A 179 2.91 10.36 3.93
C ALA A 179 4.09 9.74 4.70
N PRO A 180 4.14 9.77 6.07
CA PRO A 180 5.25 9.17 6.80
C PRO A 180 5.39 7.65 6.58
N ILE A 181 4.30 6.95 6.26
CA ILE A 181 4.32 5.50 6.04
C ILE A 181 5.09 5.18 4.75
N PHE A 182 4.97 6.01 3.70
CA PHE A 182 5.73 5.83 2.46
C PHE A 182 7.25 5.93 2.71
N VAL A 183 7.68 6.89 3.53
CA VAL A 183 9.10 7.05 3.89
C VAL A 183 9.60 5.82 4.64
N LEU A 184 8.85 5.35 5.65
CA LEU A 184 9.20 4.16 6.41
C LEU A 184 9.23 2.90 5.52
N TYR A 185 8.29 2.79 4.59
CA TYR A 185 8.21 1.69 3.65
C TYR A 185 9.44 1.61 2.75
N VAL A 186 9.88 2.75 2.20
CA VAL A 186 11.09 2.81 1.35
C VAL A 186 12.32 2.37 2.11
N LEU A 187 12.52 2.88 3.33
CA LEU A 187 13.67 2.50 4.17
C LEU A 187 13.62 1.02 4.58
N PHE A 188 12.43 0.54 4.94
CA PHE A 188 12.23 -0.86 5.32
C PHE A 188 12.50 -1.80 4.16
N MET A 189 11.95 -1.54 2.96
CA MET A 189 12.19 -2.38 1.80
C MET A 189 13.67 -2.39 1.42
N GLN A 190 14.33 -1.23 1.40
CA GLN A 190 15.76 -1.19 1.10
C GLN A 190 16.58 -1.99 2.11
N LEU A 191 16.22 -1.94 3.41
CA LEU A 191 16.86 -2.73 4.46
C LEU A 191 16.66 -4.23 4.26
N VAL A 192 15.41 -4.65 4.03
CA VAL A 192 15.07 -6.06 3.81
C VAL A 192 15.81 -6.62 2.60
N PHE A 193 15.77 -5.93 1.46
CA PHE A 193 16.47 -6.38 0.27
C PHE A 193 17.99 -6.35 0.45
N SER A 194 18.54 -5.38 1.19
CA SER A 194 19.98 -5.34 1.49
C SER A 194 20.41 -6.55 2.32
N ILE A 195 19.63 -6.92 3.34
CA ILE A 195 19.88 -8.14 4.13
C ILE A 195 19.77 -9.37 3.25
N LEU A 196 18.74 -9.47 2.41
CA LEU A 196 18.57 -10.59 1.48
C LEU A 196 19.74 -10.70 0.51
N PHE A 197 20.28 -9.59 0.00
CA PHE A 197 21.46 -9.61 -0.86
C PHE A 197 22.70 -10.15 -0.14
N VAL A 198 22.93 -9.70 1.11
CA VAL A 198 24.10 -10.12 1.92
C VAL A 198 24.09 -11.63 2.19
N PHE A 199 22.91 -12.22 2.39
CA PHE A 199 22.73 -13.65 2.69
C PHE A 199 22.24 -14.48 1.50
N SER A 200 22.05 -13.88 0.33
CA SER A 200 21.69 -14.60 -0.88
C SER A 200 22.90 -15.40 -1.31
N ASN A 201 22.95 -16.68 -0.93
CA ASN A 201 23.84 -17.64 -1.57
C ASN A 201 23.64 -17.49 -3.08
N GLY A 202 24.71 -17.14 -3.81
CA GLY A 202 24.66 -16.83 -5.23
C GLY A 202 23.81 -17.83 -6.03
N GLY A 203 23.03 -17.28 -6.96
CA GLY A 203 22.30 -17.90 -8.07
C GLY A 203 22.21 -19.41 -8.13
#